data_AF-A0A661V937-F1
#
_entry.id   AF-A0A661V937-F1
#
_cell.length_a   1.000
_cell.length_b   1.000
_cell.length_c   1.000
_cell.angle_alpha   90.00
_cell.angle_beta   90.00
_cell.angle_gamma   90.00
#
_symmetry.space_group_name_H-M   'P 1'
#
loop_
_entity.id
_entity.type
_entity.pdbx_description
1 polymer ?
#
loop_
_entity_poly.entity_id
_entity_poly.type
_entity_poly.pdbx_seq_one_letter_code
_entity_poly.pdbx_strand_id
1 'polypeptide(L)'
;MKIENVVCPFCGCLCDDIVVEVEDSRITAVKNACASGRSLFLNAHTQAVQPKVNGEEVDWPQAIDAAARILNDAASPLIYGLSSTASEAQRKAIALADLLGATIDSTSSVCHGPTTIGIQNQGEPTCTLGEVKHRADLLIFWGCNPAEAHQRHFSRYSALAKGKLTPNGRKDRTVVVVDVRPTASSRRADIFLQVRPGCDFEVLAALRALLKGQHLDVDEVGGVGVVQLQDLVERMKSCRFGVIFFGMGVTQTGGKHLNVAELLALVAELNAYTRFTTMPMRGHGNVAGADSTLTWQTGYPFAVNFARGYPQYNPGEFTAVDVLARGEADAALIIASDPVAHFPRQAAQRLSQIPTIVLDPEINLTAQVARVMLPTAIYGVSAAGTAYRMDNVPLPLKKVVESPRPTDEQVLDWMIERVKTCLA
;
A
#
# COMPACT_ATOMS: atom_id res chain seq x y z
N MET A 1 -25.49 -17.11 9.91
CA MET A 1 -25.44 -16.84 8.45
C MET A 1 -24.02 -17.03 7.95
N LYS A 2 -23.83 -17.73 6.83
CA LYS A 2 -22.53 -17.88 6.17
C LYS A 2 -22.47 -16.95 4.96
N ILE A 3 -21.42 -16.14 4.86
CA ILE A 3 -21.18 -15.22 3.74
C ILE A 3 -19.91 -15.65 3.02
N GLU A 4 -20.03 -15.94 1.73
CA GLU A 4 -18.92 -16.43 0.90
C GLU A 4 -18.36 -15.34 -0.02
N ASN A 5 -17.16 -15.59 -0.56
CA ASN A 5 -16.46 -14.69 -1.47
C ASN A 5 -16.33 -13.26 -0.89
N VAL A 6 -15.97 -13.19 0.39
CA VAL A 6 -15.67 -11.93 1.08
C VAL A 6 -14.23 -11.53 0.73
N VAL A 7 -14.03 -10.24 0.46
CA VAL A 7 -12.72 -9.65 0.20
C VAL A 7 -12.08 -9.23 1.52
N CYS A 8 -10.87 -9.69 1.81
CA CYS A 8 -10.10 -9.25 2.97
C CYS A 8 -9.37 -7.93 2.65
N PRO A 9 -9.68 -6.82 3.35
CA PRO A 9 -9.13 -5.49 3.05
C PRO A 9 -7.79 -5.20 3.78
N PHE A 10 -7.10 -6.22 4.32
CA PHE A 10 -5.91 -6.00 5.16
C PHE A 10 -4.66 -5.59 4.36
N CYS A 11 -4.14 -6.49 3.51
CA CYS A 11 -2.96 -6.25 2.70
C CYS A 11 -3.31 -6.22 1.21
N GLY A 12 -2.38 -5.75 0.38
CA GLY A 12 -2.55 -5.62 -1.07
C GLY A 12 -2.80 -6.94 -1.82
N CYS A 13 -2.86 -8.09 -1.14
CA CYS A 13 -3.36 -9.33 -1.72
C CYS A 13 -4.87 -9.32 -1.98
N LEU A 14 -5.67 -8.50 -1.27
CA LEU A 14 -7.13 -8.47 -1.34
C LEU A 14 -7.77 -9.84 -1.60
N CYS A 15 -7.58 -10.74 -0.64
CA CYS A 15 -8.05 -12.11 -0.76
C CYS A 15 -9.59 -12.16 -0.87
N ASP A 16 -10.14 -12.56 -2.01
CA ASP A 16 -11.58 -12.55 -2.37
C ASP A 16 -12.33 -13.89 -2.20
N ASP A 17 -11.75 -14.85 -1.46
CA ASP A 17 -12.33 -16.20 -1.22
C ASP A 17 -12.60 -16.45 0.27
N ILE A 18 -12.67 -15.38 1.07
CA ILE A 18 -12.89 -15.48 2.51
C ILE A 18 -14.33 -15.90 2.74
N VAL A 19 -14.52 -16.76 3.74
CA VAL A 19 -15.84 -17.15 4.22
C VAL A 19 -15.97 -16.64 5.65
N VAL A 20 -17.01 -15.87 5.90
CA VAL A 20 -17.31 -15.28 7.21
C VAL A 20 -18.60 -15.90 7.74
N GLU A 21 -18.58 -16.37 8.98
CA GLU A 21 -19.75 -16.89 9.69
C GLU A 21 -20.19 -15.86 10.73
N VAL A 22 -21.48 -15.52 10.71
CA VAL A 22 -22.10 -14.47 11.53
C VAL A 22 -23.27 -15.04 12.31
N GLU A 23 -23.29 -14.83 13.62
CA GLU A 23 -24.37 -15.21 14.53
C GLU A 23 -24.68 -14.01 15.43
N ASP A 24 -25.97 -13.69 15.63
CA ASP A 24 -26.43 -12.56 16.45
C ASP A 24 -25.69 -11.24 16.14
N SER A 25 -25.52 -10.94 14.85
CA SER A 25 -24.80 -9.75 14.34
C SER A 25 -23.31 -9.67 14.73
N ARG A 26 -22.70 -10.78 15.15
CA ARG A 26 -21.27 -10.89 15.47
C ARG A 26 -20.59 -11.92 14.59
N ILE A 27 -19.34 -11.65 14.22
CA ILE A 27 -18.51 -12.58 13.45
C ILE A 27 -17.98 -13.65 14.40
N THR A 28 -18.34 -14.91 14.16
CA THR A 28 -17.95 -16.05 15.02
C THR A 28 -16.83 -16.89 14.41
N ALA A 29 -16.74 -16.95 13.07
CA ALA A 29 -15.71 -17.70 12.39
C ALA A 29 -15.28 -17.06 11.06
N VAL A 30 -14.03 -17.29 10.69
CA VAL A 30 -13.45 -16.81 9.43
C VAL A 30 -12.59 -17.92 8.84
N LYS A 31 -12.94 -18.37 7.63
CA LYS A 31 -12.20 -19.40 6.89
C LYS A 31 -11.45 -18.78 5.72
N ASN A 32 -10.39 -19.46 5.28
CA ASN A 32 -9.48 -19.02 4.23
C ASN A 32 -8.71 -17.71 4.53
N ALA A 33 -8.82 -17.10 5.70
CA ALA A 33 -7.98 -15.95 6.07
C ALA A 33 -6.63 -16.38 6.65
N CYS A 34 -5.58 -15.58 6.42
CA CYS A 34 -4.34 -15.69 7.19
C CYS A 34 -4.51 -15.12 8.60
N ALA A 35 -3.46 -15.15 9.44
CA ALA A 35 -3.52 -14.65 10.81
C ALA A 35 -4.00 -13.19 10.86
N SER A 36 -3.45 -12.31 10.03
CA SER A 36 -3.83 -10.89 10.01
C SER A 36 -5.27 -10.68 9.53
N GLY A 37 -5.68 -11.35 8.45
CA GLY A 37 -7.06 -11.27 7.97
C GLY A 37 -8.07 -11.82 8.97
N ARG A 38 -7.74 -12.93 9.65
CA ARG A 38 -8.58 -13.51 10.70
C ARG A 38 -8.69 -12.56 11.89
N SER A 39 -7.58 -11.94 12.30
CA SER A 39 -7.57 -10.95 13.38
C SER A 39 -8.45 -9.74 13.05
N LEU A 40 -8.35 -9.19 11.83
CA LEU A 40 -9.18 -8.08 11.37
C LEU A 40 -10.68 -8.37 11.52
N PHE A 41 -11.14 -9.53 11.04
CA PHE A 41 -12.56 -9.87 11.07
C PHE A 41 -13.06 -10.24 12.48
N LEU A 42 -12.30 -11.04 13.23
CA LEU A 42 -12.76 -11.53 14.56
C LEU A 42 -12.72 -10.44 15.64
N ASN A 43 -11.81 -9.46 15.50
CA ASN A 43 -11.65 -8.38 16.48
C ASN A 43 -12.25 -7.06 16.00
N ALA A 44 -13.10 -7.07 14.96
CA ALA A 44 -13.74 -5.86 14.46
C ALA A 44 -14.71 -5.29 15.49
N HIS A 45 -14.43 -4.08 16.00
CA HIS A 45 -15.37 -3.37 16.86
C HIS A 45 -16.41 -2.62 16.01
N THR A 46 -17.63 -3.15 15.96
CA THR A 46 -18.70 -2.59 15.14
C THR A 46 -19.79 -1.86 15.93
N GLN A 47 -19.66 -1.80 17.25
CA GLN A 47 -20.61 -1.12 18.14
C GLN A 47 -20.52 0.40 18.02
N ALA A 48 -21.56 1.12 18.45
CA ALA A 48 -21.55 2.57 18.49
C ALA A 48 -20.42 3.09 19.39
N VAL A 49 -19.71 4.13 18.93
CA VAL A 49 -18.70 4.86 19.70
C VAL A 49 -18.92 6.34 19.40
N GLN A 50 -18.91 7.17 20.44
CA GLN A 50 -19.04 8.62 20.25
C GLN A 50 -17.72 9.21 19.75
N PRO A 51 -17.77 10.22 18.88
CA PRO A 51 -16.58 10.98 18.54
C PRO A 51 -16.06 11.73 19.78
N LYS A 52 -14.77 12.07 19.75
CA LYS A 52 -14.12 12.83 20.83
C LYS A 52 -13.53 14.13 20.32
N VAL A 53 -13.63 15.18 21.14
CA VAL A 53 -12.97 16.47 20.93
C VAL A 53 -12.17 16.81 22.19
N ASN A 54 -10.85 17.00 22.05
CA ASN A 54 -9.91 17.18 23.16
C ASN A 54 -10.02 16.09 24.25
N GLY A 55 -10.31 14.85 23.85
CA GLY A 55 -10.45 13.69 24.75
C GLY A 55 -11.86 13.48 25.33
N GLU A 56 -12.75 14.47 25.23
CA GLU A 56 -14.12 14.40 25.73
C GLU A 56 -15.08 13.87 24.67
N GLU A 57 -16.02 13.00 25.06
CA GLU A 57 -17.07 12.50 24.15
C GLU A 57 -18.07 13.61 23.82
N VAL A 58 -18.39 13.73 22.52
CA VAL A 58 -19.33 14.74 22.00
C VAL A 58 -20.28 14.10 20.99
N ASP A 59 -21.31 14.84 20.58
CA ASP A 59 -22.15 14.39 19.46
C ASP A 59 -21.46 14.59 18.09
N TRP A 60 -22.00 13.93 17.06
CA TRP A 60 -21.47 14.03 15.70
C TRP A 60 -21.49 15.47 15.15
N PRO A 61 -22.57 16.26 15.24
CA PRO A 61 -22.57 17.65 14.80
C PRO A 61 -21.46 18.50 15.42
N GLN A 62 -21.21 18.38 16.73
CA GLN A 62 -20.14 19.09 17.43
C GLN A 62 -18.76 18.65 16.94
N ALA A 63 -18.53 17.35 16.77
CA ALA A 63 -17.26 16.83 16.28
C ALA A 63 -16.94 17.26 14.84
N ILE A 64 -17.95 17.24 13.96
CA ILE A 64 -17.83 17.70 12.57
C ILE A 64 -17.57 19.20 12.51
N ASP A 65 -18.27 20.01 13.33
CA ASP A 65 -18.01 21.46 13.42
C ASP A 65 -16.57 21.74 13.87
N ALA A 66 -16.08 21.06 14.90
CA ALA A 66 -14.73 21.21 15.39
C ALA A 66 -13.68 20.83 14.32
N ALA A 67 -13.86 19.70 13.64
CA ALA A 67 -12.97 19.26 12.57
C ALA A 67 -12.97 20.22 11.37
N ALA A 68 -14.14 20.67 10.93
CA ALA A 68 -14.27 21.59 9.81
C ALA A 68 -13.62 22.95 10.09
N ARG A 69 -13.82 23.51 11.30
CA ARG A 69 -13.17 24.78 11.70
C ARG A 69 -11.65 24.65 11.73
N ILE A 70 -11.12 23.58 12.32
CA ILE A 70 -9.66 23.33 12.36
C ILE A 70 -9.07 23.34 10.95
N LEU A 71 -9.73 22.68 9.99
CA LEU A 71 -9.23 22.60 8.61
C LEU A 71 -9.41 23.91 7.85
N ASN A 72 -10.52 24.62 8.07
CA ASN A 72 -10.81 25.90 7.44
C ASN A 72 -9.88 27.03 7.90
N ASP A 73 -9.50 27.01 9.18
CA ASP A 73 -8.64 28.03 9.78
C ASP A 73 -7.14 27.77 9.52
N ALA A 74 -6.80 26.60 9.00
CA ALA A 74 -5.43 26.20 8.68
C ALA A 74 -4.92 26.88 7.39
N ALA A 75 -3.69 27.37 7.41
CA ALA A 75 -3.04 27.95 6.23
C ALA A 75 -2.42 26.88 5.31
N SER A 76 -2.03 25.72 5.85
CA SER A 76 -1.45 24.61 5.09
C SER A 76 -1.92 23.26 5.64
N PRO A 77 -3.21 22.92 5.53
CA PRO A 77 -3.73 21.65 6.00
C PRO A 77 -3.13 20.46 5.24
N LEU A 78 -2.84 19.39 5.97
CA LEU A 78 -2.42 18.09 5.42
C LEU A 78 -3.57 17.07 5.53
N ILE A 79 -3.88 16.36 4.45
CA ILE A 79 -4.73 15.17 4.44
C ILE A 79 -3.86 13.95 4.15
N TYR A 80 -3.83 12.96 5.04
CA TYR A 80 -2.94 11.80 4.91
C TYR A 80 -3.60 10.46 5.23
N GLY A 81 -3.15 9.39 4.57
CA GLY A 81 -3.45 7.99 4.92
C GLY A 81 -4.10 7.24 3.76
N LEU A 82 -5.43 7.27 3.69
CA LEU A 82 -6.29 6.84 2.57
C LEU A 82 -6.27 5.34 2.22
N SER A 83 -5.24 4.62 2.63
CA SER A 83 -4.86 3.33 2.04
C SER A 83 -5.60 2.12 2.62
N SER A 84 -6.37 2.34 3.69
CA SER A 84 -7.23 1.35 4.33
C SER A 84 -8.70 1.76 4.36
N THR A 85 -9.08 2.81 3.62
CA THR A 85 -10.48 3.19 3.35
C THR A 85 -10.86 2.84 1.91
N ALA A 86 -12.15 2.96 1.55
CA ALA A 86 -12.63 2.66 0.21
C ALA A 86 -12.43 3.81 -0.78
N SER A 87 -12.47 3.49 -2.07
CA SER A 87 -12.24 4.45 -3.16
C SER A 87 -13.26 5.60 -3.17
N GLU A 88 -14.48 5.33 -2.70
CA GLU A 88 -15.53 6.32 -2.53
C GLU A 88 -15.15 7.40 -1.50
N ALA A 89 -14.63 7.00 -0.34
CA ALA A 89 -14.12 7.93 0.67
C ALA A 89 -12.85 8.67 0.19
N GLN A 90 -11.96 7.98 -0.53
CA GLN A 90 -10.76 8.61 -1.11
C GLN A 90 -11.14 9.77 -2.03
N ARG A 91 -12.19 9.63 -2.85
CA ARG A 91 -12.72 10.72 -3.69
C ARG A 91 -13.20 11.92 -2.88
N LYS A 92 -13.85 11.68 -1.74
CA LYS A 92 -14.29 12.77 -0.85
C LYS A 92 -13.11 13.46 -0.18
N ALA A 93 -12.10 12.70 0.24
CA ALA A 93 -10.87 13.28 0.79
C ALA A 93 -10.15 14.19 -0.22
N ILE A 94 -10.12 13.80 -1.51
CA ILE A 94 -9.56 14.62 -2.59
C ILE A 94 -10.40 15.87 -2.84
N ALA A 95 -11.73 15.76 -2.85
CA ALA A 95 -12.61 16.92 -3.00
C ALA A 95 -12.48 17.90 -1.82
N LEU A 96 -12.30 17.40 -0.60
CA LEU A 96 -12.02 18.22 0.57
C LEU A 96 -10.65 18.89 0.47
N ALA A 97 -9.62 18.18 -0.02
CA ALA A 97 -8.30 18.75 -0.24
C ALA A 97 -8.33 19.91 -1.23
N ASP A 98 -9.02 19.74 -2.36
CA ASP A 98 -9.20 20.76 -3.39
C ASP A 98 -9.93 21.99 -2.84
N LEU A 99 -11.04 21.78 -2.10
CA LEU A 99 -11.79 22.87 -1.47
C LEU A 99 -10.95 23.71 -0.49
N LEU A 100 -10.02 23.08 0.22
CA LEU A 100 -9.18 23.72 1.23
C LEU A 100 -7.86 24.26 0.68
N GLY A 101 -7.48 23.94 -0.57
CA GLY A 101 -6.11 24.16 -1.05
C GLY A 101 -5.07 23.32 -0.29
N ALA A 102 -5.47 22.17 0.25
CA ALA A 102 -4.65 21.33 1.12
C ALA A 102 -3.55 20.56 0.36
N THR A 103 -2.59 20.03 1.12
CA THR A 103 -1.75 18.93 0.64
C THR A 103 -2.43 17.61 0.95
N ILE A 104 -2.54 16.71 -0.02
CA ILE A 104 -3.05 15.34 0.15
C ILE A 104 -2.01 14.30 -0.23
N ASP A 105 -1.82 13.32 0.63
CA ASP A 105 -0.85 12.24 0.44
C ASP A 105 -1.38 10.89 0.95
N SER A 106 -0.87 9.79 0.41
CA SER A 106 -1.25 8.43 0.81
C SER A 106 -0.06 7.71 1.46
N THR A 107 -0.30 6.54 2.06
CA THR A 107 0.80 5.72 2.59
C THR A 107 1.83 5.30 1.52
N SER A 108 1.54 5.51 0.23
CA SER A 108 2.51 5.32 -0.85
C SER A 108 3.79 6.11 -0.59
N SER A 109 3.75 7.36 -0.10
CA SER A 109 4.97 8.15 0.12
C SER A 109 5.98 7.51 1.07
N VAL A 110 5.51 6.71 2.03
CA VAL A 110 6.35 5.91 2.96
C VAL A 110 6.42 4.43 2.58
N CYS A 111 5.92 4.03 1.42
CA CYS A 111 5.86 2.64 0.96
C CYS A 111 6.43 2.50 -0.48
N HIS A 112 5.54 2.51 -1.48
CA HIS A 112 5.89 2.33 -2.89
C HIS A 112 5.92 3.64 -3.70
N GLY A 113 5.98 4.81 -3.05
CA GLY A 113 6.19 6.11 -3.70
C GLY A 113 7.47 6.14 -4.56
N PRO A 114 8.60 5.56 -4.10
CA PRO A 114 9.77 5.36 -4.94
C PRO A 114 9.50 4.49 -6.18
N THR A 115 8.58 3.53 -6.08
CA THR A 115 8.15 2.74 -7.24
C THR A 115 7.42 3.61 -8.25
N THR A 116 6.48 4.43 -7.80
CA THR A 116 5.75 5.35 -8.66
C THR A 116 6.69 6.31 -9.41
N ILE A 117 7.69 6.86 -8.74
CA ILE A 117 8.72 7.70 -9.37
C ILE A 117 9.55 6.88 -10.39
N GLY A 118 9.90 5.64 -10.06
CA GLY A 118 10.59 4.74 -10.99
C GLY A 118 9.76 4.46 -12.25
N ILE A 119 8.46 4.19 -12.10
CA ILE A 119 7.53 3.94 -13.21
C ILE A 119 7.37 5.18 -14.09
N GLN A 120 7.27 6.38 -13.51
CA GLN A 120 7.20 7.63 -14.27
C GLN A 120 8.43 7.85 -15.16
N ASN A 121 9.59 7.31 -14.76
CA ASN A 121 10.82 7.42 -15.54
C ASN A 121 10.99 6.29 -16.57
N GLN A 122 10.66 5.04 -16.23
CA GLN A 122 11.02 3.86 -17.03
C GLN A 122 9.84 3.06 -17.58
N GLY A 123 8.61 3.35 -17.15
CA GLY A 123 7.43 2.52 -17.40
C GLY A 123 7.38 1.25 -16.55
N GLU A 124 6.28 0.50 -16.63
CA GLU A 124 6.06 -0.72 -15.86
C GLU A 124 5.60 -1.89 -16.75
N PRO A 125 6.48 -2.87 -17.05
CA PRO A 125 6.05 -4.12 -17.69
C PRO A 125 5.35 -5.02 -16.66
N THR A 126 4.04 -4.85 -16.46
CA THR A 126 3.25 -5.56 -15.43
C THR A 126 2.26 -6.59 -16.00
N CYS A 127 1.56 -7.30 -15.11
CA CYS A 127 0.45 -8.22 -15.41
C CYS A 127 -0.49 -8.36 -14.21
N THR A 128 -1.59 -9.12 -14.35
CA THR A 128 -2.43 -9.47 -13.19
C THR A 128 -1.88 -10.68 -12.42
N LEU A 129 -2.27 -10.86 -11.16
CA LEU A 129 -1.92 -12.06 -10.38
C LEU A 129 -2.49 -13.35 -10.98
N GLY A 130 -3.52 -13.25 -11.83
CA GLY A 130 -4.03 -14.38 -12.61
C GLY A 130 -3.00 -14.88 -13.63
N GLU A 131 -2.29 -13.96 -14.30
CA GLU A 131 -1.23 -14.31 -15.23
C GLU A 131 -0.07 -15.02 -14.52
N VAL A 132 0.34 -14.50 -13.36
CA VAL A 132 1.35 -15.13 -12.51
C VAL A 132 0.93 -16.55 -12.13
N LYS A 133 -0.30 -16.70 -11.60
CA LYS A 133 -0.83 -18.00 -11.21
C LYS A 133 -0.85 -18.99 -12.37
N HIS A 134 -1.20 -18.57 -13.57
CA HIS A 134 -1.42 -19.50 -14.68
C HIS A 134 -0.20 -19.78 -15.54
N ARG A 135 0.80 -18.87 -15.59
CA ARG A 135 1.90 -18.94 -16.57
C ARG A 135 3.30 -18.94 -15.97
N ALA A 136 3.53 -18.30 -14.83
CA ALA A 136 4.88 -18.00 -14.35
C ALA A 136 5.67 -19.26 -13.92
N ASP A 137 6.80 -19.52 -14.54
CA ASP A 137 7.70 -20.63 -14.21
C ASP A 137 8.99 -20.15 -13.54
N LEU A 138 9.30 -18.84 -13.59
CA LEU A 138 10.33 -18.20 -12.78
C LEU A 138 9.71 -17.08 -11.92
N LEU A 139 9.87 -17.17 -10.62
CA LEU A 139 9.40 -16.18 -9.64
C LEU A 139 10.59 -15.64 -8.85
N ILE A 140 10.79 -14.33 -8.89
CA ILE A 140 11.84 -13.65 -8.14
C ILE A 140 11.19 -12.75 -7.11
N PHE A 141 11.54 -12.92 -5.84
CA PHE A 141 11.09 -12.06 -4.74
C PHE A 141 12.29 -11.23 -4.26
N TRP A 142 12.29 -9.94 -4.59
CA TRP A 142 13.41 -9.03 -4.35
C TRP A 142 13.09 -8.02 -3.23
N GLY A 143 13.84 -8.08 -2.14
CA GLY A 143 13.65 -7.17 -1.00
C GLY A 143 12.24 -7.24 -0.41
N CYS A 144 11.63 -8.43 -0.41
CA CYS A 144 10.28 -8.64 0.11
C CYS A 144 10.14 -10.00 0.79
N ASN A 145 9.29 -10.04 1.83
CA ASN A 145 9.04 -11.25 2.62
C ASN A 145 7.53 -11.59 2.65
N PRO A 146 6.95 -12.02 1.51
CA PRO A 146 5.52 -12.36 1.41
C PRO A 146 5.08 -13.44 2.41
N ALA A 147 5.97 -14.32 2.86
CA ALA A 147 5.66 -15.31 3.89
C ALA A 147 5.11 -14.70 5.20
N GLU A 148 5.46 -13.45 5.50
CA GLU A 148 5.03 -12.72 6.71
C GLU A 148 4.14 -11.52 6.37
N ALA A 149 4.51 -10.73 5.36
CA ALA A 149 3.81 -9.49 5.00
C ALA A 149 2.54 -9.74 4.14
N HIS A 150 2.55 -10.78 3.31
CA HIS A 150 1.48 -11.10 2.37
C HIS A 150 1.18 -12.60 2.41
N GLN A 151 0.84 -13.11 3.60
CA GLN A 151 0.97 -14.54 3.98
C GLN A 151 0.32 -15.55 3.02
N ARG A 152 -0.75 -15.16 2.29
CA ARG A 152 -1.41 -16.03 1.30
C ARG A 152 -0.90 -15.88 -0.13
N HIS A 153 0.04 -14.98 -0.39
CA HIS A 153 0.52 -14.67 -1.74
C HIS A 153 1.10 -15.92 -2.44
N PHE A 154 1.92 -16.70 -1.74
CA PHE A 154 2.48 -17.94 -2.26
C PHE A 154 1.40 -19.00 -2.57
N SER A 155 0.47 -19.22 -1.64
CA SER A 155 -0.55 -20.27 -1.78
C SER A 155 -1.63 -19.92 -2.79
N ARG A 156 -1.94 -18.63 -2.95
CA ARG A 156 -3.06 -18.18 -3.77
C ARG A 156 -2.67 -17.74 -5.17
N TYR A 157 -1.56 -17.04 -5.32
CA TYR A 157 -1.25 -16.30 -6.54
C TYR A 157 0.05 -16.70 -7.23
N SER A 158 1.00 -17.29 -6.51
CA SER A 158 2.36 -17.49 -7.04
C SER A 158 2.92 -18.89 -6.73
N ALA A 159 3.93 -18.99 -5.87
CA ALA A 159 4.85 -20.11 -5.76
C ALA A 159 4.20 -21.49 -5.58
N LEU A 160 3.07 -21.59 -4.89
CA LEU A 160 2.38 -22.86 -4.62
C LEU A 160 1.08 -23.01 -5.41
N ALA A 161 0.61 -21.94 -6.05
CA ALA A 161 -0.66 -21.92 -6.73
C ALA A 161 -0.60 -22.78 -8.01
N LYS A 162 -1.62 -23.63 -8.20
CA LYS A 162 -1.77 -24.41 -9.43
C LYS A 162 -2.42 -23.57 -10.52
N GLY A 163 -1.84 -23.64 -11.70
CA GLY A 163 -2.20 -22.84 -12.88
C GLY A 163 -2.50 -23.70 -14.10
N LYS A 164 -2.92 -23.06 -15.20
CA LYS A 164 -3.23 -23.77 -16.45
C LYS A 164 -1.95 -24.32 -17.10
N LEU A 165 -0.88 -23.53 -17.09
CA LEU A 165 0.42 -23.91 -17.65
C LEU A 165 1.46 -24.26 -16.58
N THR A 166 1.02 -24.33 -15.31
CA THR A 166 1.78 -24.75 -14.13
C THR A 166 0.89 -25.64 -13.24
N PRO A 167 0.34 -26.76 -13.78
CA PRO A 167 -0.64 -27.61 -13.08
C PRO A 167 -0.08 -28.30 -11.82
N ASN A 168 1.23 -28.52 -11.74
CA ASN A 168 1.89 -29.11 -10.57
C ASN A 168 2.27 -28.07 -9.51
N GLY A 169 1.88 -26.79 -9.70
CA GLY A 169 2.14 -25.71 -8.75
C GLY A 169 3.64 -25.52 -8.53
N ARG A 170 4.11 -25.70 -7.29
CA ARG A 170 5.52 -25.46 -6.90
C ARG A 170 6.55 -26.22 -7.74
N LYS A 171 6.22 -27.42 -8.22
CA LYS A 171 7.13 -28.25 -9.03
C LYS A 171 7.38 -27.69 -10.43
N ASP A 172 6.49 -26.86 -10.94
CA ASP A 172 6.62 -26.22 -12.26
C ASP A 172 7.26 -24.83 -12.17
N ARG A 173 7.77 -24.44 -10.98
CA ARG A 173 8.26 -23.09 -10.72
C ARG A 173 9.62 -23.11 -10.06
N THR A 174 10.52 -22.27 -10.56
CA THR A 174 11.75 -21.89 -9.87
C THR A 174 11.48 -20.62 -9.06
N VAL A 175 11.82 -20.64 -7.77
CA VAL A 175 11.66 -19.51 -6.85
C VAL A 175 13.03 -19.00 -6.44
N VAL A 176 13.31 -17.73 -6.75
CA VAL A 176 14.51 -17.00 -6.33
C VAL A 176 14.11 -15.97 -5.29
N VAL A 177 14.87 -15.86 -4.21
CA VAL A 177 14.73 -14.78 -3.23
C VAL A 177 16.03 -14.00 -3.20
N VAL A 178 15.93 -12.67 -3.35
CA VAL A 178 17.03 -11.72 -3.18
C VAL A 178 16.71 -10.89 -1.96
N ASP A 179 17.50 -11.02 -0.89
CA ASP A 179 17.27 -10.32 0.37
C ASP A 179 18.59 -10.18 1.12
N VAL A 180 18.69 -9.21 2.04
CA VAL A 180 19.91 -8.97 2.82
C VAL A 180 20.16 -10.02 3.91
N ARG A 181 19.13 -10.82 4.21
CA ARG A 181 19.16 -11.86 5.23
C ARG A 181 18.26 -13.03 4.86
N PRO A 182 18.50 -14.24 5.39
CA PRO A 182 17.53 -15.32 5.31
C PRO A 182 16.20 -14.94 5.96
N THR A 183 15.08 -15.23 5.29
CA THR A 183 13.71 -14.92 5.73
C THR A 183 12.82 -16.16 5.68
N ALA A 184 11.59 -16.04 6.19
CA ALA A 184 10.57 -17.08 6.00
C ALA A 184 10.25 -17.34 4.52
N SER A 185 10.46 -16.34 3.65
CA SER A 185 10.32 -16.50 2.20
C SER A 185 11.53 -17.20 1.58
N SER A 186 12.76 -16.85 1.97
CA SER A 186 13.97 -17.51 1.43
C SER A 186 14.06 -18.99 1.76
N ARG A 187 13.52 -19.43 2.91
CA ARG A 187 13.41 -20.86 3.26
C ARG A 187 12.54 -21.68 2.30
N ARG A 188 11.75 -21.02 1.44
CA ARG A 188 10.86 -21.65 0.45
C ARG A 188 11.39 -21.52 -0.98
N ALA A 189 12.53 -20.84 -1.16
CA ALA A 189 13.18 -20.59 -2.44
C ALA A 189 14.03 -21.79 -2.87
N ASP A 190 14.20 -21.96 -4.17
CA ASP A 190 15.22 -22.86 -4.74
C ASP A 190 16.60 -22.19 -4.68
N ILE A 191 16.63 -20.86 -4.83
CA ILE A 191 17.85 -20.05 -4.86
C ILE A 191 17.67 -18.86 -3.92
N PHE A 192 18.65 -18.65 -3.05
CA PHE A 192 18.73 -17.46 -2.22
C PHE A 192 20.01 -16.70 -2.56
N LEU A 193 19.86 -15.45 -2.99
CA LEU A 193 20.97 -14.52 -3.23
C LEU A 193 21.00 -13.49 -2.12
N GLN A 194 22.05 -13.52 -1.31
CA GLN A 194 22.19 -12.60 -0.19
C GLN A 194 22.90 -11.33 -0.62
N VAL A 195 22.14 -10.31 -0.99
CA VAL A 195 22.70 -9.00 -1.35
C VAL A 195 23.14 -8.24 -0.09
N ARG A 196 24.25 -7.53 -0.16
CA ARG A 196 24.71 -6.65 0.92
C ARG A 196 23.73 -5.47 1.07
N PRO A 197 23.38 -5.05 2.30
CA PRO A 197 22.50 -3.91 2.52
C PRO A 197 22.94 -2.67 1.73
N GLY A 198 22.01 -2.11 0.95
CA GLY A 198 22.24 -0.90 0.14
C GLY A 198 22.98 -1.13 -1.18
N CYS A 199 23.16 -2.39 -1.61
CA CYS A 199 23.81 -2.74 -2.88
C CYS A 199 22.84 -3.24 -3.97
N ASP A 200 21.53 -3.05 -3.80
CA ASP A 200 20.52 -3.50 -4.77
C ASP A 200 20.75 -2.88 -6.15
N PHE A 201 21.09 -1.60 -6.21
CA PHE A 201 21.36 -0.89 -7.48
C PHE A 201 22.52 -1.53 -8.24
N GLU A 202 23.65 -1.75 -7.58
CA GLU A 202 24.84 -2.33 -8.20
C GLU A 202 24.58 -3.76 -8.70
N VAL A 203 23.85 -4.57 -7.93
CA VAL A 203 23.48 -5.93 -8.37
C VAL A 203 22.55 -5.89 -9.57
N LEU A 204 21.54 -5.00 -9.59
CA LEU A 204 20.66 -4.83 -10.74
C LEU A 204 21.42 -4.35 -11.99
N ALA A 205 22.34 -3.39 -11.83
CA ALA A 205 23.20 -2.92 -12.90
C ALA A 205 24.12 -4.02 -13.44
N ALA A 206 24.68 -4.86 -12.57
CA ALA A 206 25.47 -6.02 -12.96
C ALA A 206 24.65 -7.04 -13.75
N LEU A 207 23.41 -7.35 -13.32
CA LEU A 207 22.51 -8.24 -14.05
C LEU A 207 22.21 -7.69 -15.46
N ARG A 208 21.97 -6.38 -15.61
CA ARG A 208 21.76 -5.76 -16.92
C ARG A 208 23.01 -5.79 -17.80
N ALA A 209 24.20 -5.56 -17.23
CA ALA A 209 25.46 -5.67 -17.95
C ALA A 209 25.65 -7.10 -18.49
N LEU A 210 25.47 -8.11 -17.63
CA LEU A 210 25.55 -9.52 -18.00
C LEU A 210 24.48 -9.92 -19.03
N LEU A 211 23.25 -9.41 -18.90
CA LEU A 211 22.17 -9.62 -19.88
C LEU A 211 22.58 -9.13 -21.28
N LYS A 212 23.32 -8.01 -21.34
CA LYS A 212 23.87 -7.42 -22.57
C LYS A 212 25.18 -8.07 -23.04
N GLY A 213 25.60 -9.18 -22.42
CA GLY A 213 26.82 -9.91 -22.78
C GLY A 213 28.11 -9.21 -22.38
N GLN A 214 28.05 -8.24 -21.46
CA GLN A 214 29.25 -7.58 -20.94
C GLN A 214 29.97 -8.46 -19.92
N HIS A 215 31.29 -8.31 -19.85
CA HIS A 215 32.12 -8.97 -18.85
C HIS A 215 32.27 -8.09 -17.60
N LEU A 216 32.25 -8.71 -16.41
CA LEU A 216 32.48 -8.04 -15.14
C LEU A 216 33.87 -8.44 -14.62
N ASP A 217 34.76 -7.47 -14.45
CA ASP A 217 36.13 -7.68 -13.95
C ASP A 217 36.18 -7.66 -12.40
N VAL A 218 35.31 -8.47 -11.79
CA VAL A 218 35.17 -8.65 -10.35
C VAL A 218 34.65 -10.04 -10.04
N ASP A 219 34.94 -10.57 -8.85
CA ASP A 219 34.43 -11.89 -8.43
C ASP A 219 32.99 -11.84 -7.91
N GLU A 220 32.59 -10.72 -7.30
CA GLU A 220 31.25 -10.49 -6.75
C GLU A 220 30.80 -9.03 -6.91
N VAL A 221 29.49 -8.83 -6.95
CA VAL A 221 28.86 -7.51 -6.89
C VAL A 221 27.84 -7.52 -5.75
N GLY A 222 27.95 -6.56 -4.83
CA GLY A 222 27.02 -6.45 -3.71
C GLY A 222 26.93 -7.72 -2.85
N GLY A 223 28.02 -8.49 -2.71
CA GLY A 223 28.04 -9.76 -1.96
C GLY A 223 27.47 -10.97 -2.70
N VAL A 224 27.13 -10.84 -3.98
CA VAL A 224 26.68 -11.95 -4.83
C VAL A 224 27.73 -12.26 -5.88
N GLY A 225 28.19 -13.51 -5.94
CA GLY A 225 29.23 -13.92 -6.88
C GLY A 225 28.78 -13.78 -8.34
N VAL A 226 29.68 -13.35 -9.23
CA VAL A 226 29.36 -13.14 -10.66
C VAL A 226 28.84 -14.41 -11.33
N VAL A 227 29.33 -15.59 -10.94
CA VAL A 227 28.82 -16.88 -11.43
C VAL A 227 27.34 -17.09 -11.06
N GLN A 228 26.92 -16.67 -9.86
CA GLN A 228 25.52 -16.76 -9.44
C GLN A 228 24.65 -15.76 -10.21
N LEU A 229 25.17 -14.56 -10.48
CA LEU A 229 24.47 -13.57 -11.30
C LEU A 229 24.31 -14.04 -12.75
N GLN A 230 25.34 -14.69 -13.31
CA GLN A 230 25.27 -15.31 -14.64
C GLN A 230 24.24 -16.44 -14.70
N ASP A 231 24.22 -17.35 -13.71
CA ASP A 231 23.18 -18.40 -13.62
C ASP A 231 21.78 -17.79 -13.55
N LEU A 232 21.59 -16.72 -12.76
CA LEU A 232 20.32 -16.01 -12.68
C LEU A 232 19.92 -15.40 -14.03
N VAL A 233 20.83 -14.73 -14.74
CA VAL A 233 20.56 -14.15 -16.06
C VAL A 233 20.17 -15.21 -17.07
N GLU A 234 20.85 -16.35 -17.09
CA GLU A 234 20.50 -17.44 -18.01
C GLU A 234 19.12 -18.02 -17.71
N ARG A 235 18.77 -18.21 -16.43
CA ARG A 235 17.41 -18.60 -16.03
C ARG A 235 16.36 -17.55 -16.43
N MET A 236 16.69 -16.27 -16.25
CA MET A 236 15.80 -15.18 -16.64
C MET A 236 15.53 -15.21 -18.14
N LYS A 237 16.56 -15.44 -18.97
CA LYS A 237 16.44 -15.54 -20.43
C LYS A 237 15.70 -16.79 -20.89
N SER A 238 15.88 -17.92 -20.20
CA SER A 238 15.35 -19.23 -20.63
C SER A 238 13.97 -19.57 -20.09
N CYS A 239 13.45 -18.84 -19.09
CA CYS A 239 12.12 -19.07 -18.55
C CYS A 239 11.02 -18.82 -19.59
N ARG A 240 9.83 -19.39 -19.39
CA ARG A 240 8.67 -19.15 -20.27
C ARG A 240 7.91 -17.88 -19.90
N PHE A 241 7.81 -17.59 -18.60
CA PHE A 241 7.17 -16.39 -18.08
C PHE A 241 7.79 -16.05 -16.72
N GLY A 242 8.63 -15.01 -16.71
CA GLY A 242 9.31 -14.53 -15.51
C GLY A 242 8.55 -13.40 -14.81
N VAL A 243 8.59 -13.40 -13.48
CA VAL A 243 8.00 -12.33 -12.67
C VAL A 243 8.96 -11.90 -11.56
N ILE A 244 9.24 -10.60 -11.46
CA ILE A 244 9.88 -10.01 -10.29
C ILE A 244 8.82 -9.35 -9.40
N PHE A 245 8.58 -9.93 -8.24
CA PHE A 245 7.90 -9.27 -7.13
C PHE A 245 8.94 -8.53 -6.29
N PHE A 246 8.69 -7.26 -5.96
CA PHE A 246 9.62 -6.49 -5.14
C PHE A 246 8.93 -5.66 -4.07
N GLY A 247 9.65 -5.34 -3.00
CA GLY A 247 9.10 -4.66 -1.83
C GLY A 247 10.04 -3.64 -1.21
N MET A 248 9.88 -3.46 0.09
CA MET A 248 10.51 -2.38 0.86
C MET A 248 12.04 -2.46 0.91
N GLY A 249 12.62 -3.65 0.73
CA GLY A 249 14.08 -3.80 0.61
C GLY A 249 14.66 -3.10 -0.63
N VAL A 250 13.84 -2.77 -1.61
CA VAL A 250 14.23 -1.98 -2.79
C VAL A 250 13.84 -0.52 -2.64
N THR A 251 12.66 -0.22 -2.05
CA THR A 251 12.12 1.15 -2.01
C THR A 251 12.60 1.99 -0.83
N GLN A 252 12.97 1.38 0.30
CA GLN A 252 13.35 2.06 1.54
C GLN A 252 14.84 1.94 1.89
N THR A 253 15.67 1.48 0.96
CA THR A 253 17.13 1.45 1.09
C THR A 253 17.77 2.63 0.35
N GLY A 254 19.10 2.79 0.47
CA GLY A 254 19.85 3.77 -0.32
C GLY A 254 19.53 3.64 -1.81
N GLY A 255 19.44 4.77 -2.53
CA GLY A 255 19.00 4.81 -3.94
C GLY A 255 17.47 4.94 -4.12
N LYS A 256 16.65 4.30 -3.28
CA LYS A 256 15.17 4.37 -3.31
C LYS A 256 14.56 4.17 -4.71
N HIS A 257 14.18 5.25 -5.38
CA HIS A 257 13.54 5.21 -6.70
C HIS A 257 14.52 4.84 -7.82
N LEU A 258 15.83 5.07 -7.63
CA LEU A 258 16.87 4.64 -8.56
C LEU A 258 17.00 3.11 -8.60
N ASN A 259 16.89 2.44 -7.44
CA ASN A 259 16.86 0.97 -7.39
C ASN A 259 15.67 0.43 -8.18
N VAL A 260 14.50 1.06 -8.03
CA VAL A 260 13.30 0.65 -8.76
C VAL A 260 13.45 0.93 -10.26
N ALA A 261 13.96 2.10 -10.66
CA ALA A 261 14.21 2.41 -12.06
C ALA A 261 15.14 1.38 -12.72
N GLU A 262 16.19 0.94 -12.02
CA GLU A 262 17.12 -0.08 -12.51
C GLU A 262 16.45 -1.45 -12.65
N LEU A 263 15.60 -1.83 -11.69
CA LEU A 263 14.80 -3.05 -11.74
C LEU A 263 13.80 -3.04 -12.91
N LEU A 264 13.10 -1.93 -13.11
CA LEU A 264 12.16 -1.75 -14.22
C LEU A 264 12.87 -1.83 -15.57
N ALA A 265 14.05 -1.21 -15.69
CA ALA A 265 14.87 -1.29 -16.88
C ALA A 265 15.34 -2.72 -17.17
N LEU A 266 15.78 -3.48 -16.16
CA LEU A 266 16.13 -4.90 -16.29
C LEU A 266 14.95 -5.71 -16.84
N VAL A 267 13.75 -5.54 -16.26
CA VAL A 267 12.54 -6.27 -16.67
C VAL A 267 12.13 -5.91 -18.09
N ALA A 268 12.23 -4.62 -18.48
CA ALA A 268 11.98 -4.18 -19.84
C ALA A 268 12.96 -4.82 -20.84
N GLU A 269 14.26 -4.85 -20.51
CA GLU A 269 15.31 -5.44 -21.35
C GLU A 269 15.16 -6.97 -21.49
N LEU A 270 14.72 -7.67 -20.44
CA LEU A 270 14.46 -9.11 -20.47
C LEU A 270 13.37 -9.50 -21.49
N ASN A 271 12.45 -8.59 -21.82
CA ASN A 271 11.40 -8.84 -22.81
C ASN A 271 11.94 -9.01 -24.25
N ALA A 272 13.21 -8.69 -24.51
CA ALA A 272 13.87 -9.05 -25.78
C ALA A 272 14.17 -10.56 -25.91
N TYR A 273 14.15 -11.31 -24.80
CA TYR A 273 14.51 -12.73 -24.75
C TYR A 273 13.30 -13.62 -24.42
N THR A 274 12.49 -13.23 -23.44
CA THR A 274 11.31 -13.97 -23.01
C THR A 274 10.29 -13.06 -22.34
N ARG A 275 9.05 -13.52 -22.14
CA ARG A 275 8.05 -12.71 -21.46
C ARG A 275 8.45 -12.51 -20.00
N PHE A 276 8.72 -11.27 -19.62
CA PHE A 276 9.06 -10.91 -18.25
C PHE A 276 8.16 -9.77 -17.76
N THR A 277 7.74 -9.85 -16.50
CA THR A 277 6.93 -8.81 -15.86
C THR A 277 7.41 -8.53 -14.46
N THR A 278 6.93 -7.45 -13.87
CA THR A 278 7.20 -7.11 -12.47
C THR A 278 5.95 -6.58 -11.79
N MET A 279 5.92 -6.71 -10.47
CA MET A 279 4.82 -6.24 -9.66
C MET A 279 5.33 -5.78 -8.28
N PRO A 280 5.05 -4.54 -7.87
CA PRO A 280 5.31 -4.12 -6.49
C PRO A 280 4.37 -4.84 -5.53
N MET A 281 4.91 -5.34 -4.42
CA MET A 281 4.16 -6.00 -3.35
C MET A 281 3.45 -4.96 -2.47
N ARG A 282 2.46 -4.28 -3.04
CA ARG A 282 1.72 -3.17 -2.40
C ARG A 282 1.24 -3.55 -0.99
N GLY A 283 1.47 -2.65 -0.03
CA GLY A 283 1.28 -2.90 1.41
C GLY A 283 -0.18 -3.04 1.83
N HIS A 284 -0.87 -1.93 2.08
CA HIS A 284 -2.25 -1.89 2.57
C HIS A 284 -3.27 -2.38 1.53
N GLY A 285 -4.44 -2.82 2.01
CA GLY A 285 -5.49 -3.40 1.18
C GLY A 285 -5.99 -2.50 0.05
N ASN A 286 -5.96 -1.17 0.22
CA ASN A 286 -6.42 -0.25 -0.81
C ASN A 286 -5.45 0.90 -1.13
N VAL A 287 -4.15 0.72 -0.90
CA VAL A 287 -3.15 1.71 -1.30
C VAL A 287 -3.11 1.91 -2.83
N ALA A 288 -3.34 0.84 -3.60
CA ALA A 288 -3.46 0.94 -5.06
C ALA A 288 -4.71 1.75 -5.47
N GLY A 289 -5.79 1.69 -4.70
CA GLY A 289 -6.99 2.48 -4.95
C GLY A 289 -6.79 3.95 -4.62
N ALA A 290 -6.05 4.26 -3.55
CA ALA A 290 -5.71 5.64 -3.22
C ALA A 290 -4.93 6.29 -4.36
N ASP A 291 -3.89 5.61 -4.85
CA ASP A 291 -3.09 6.10 -5.97
C ASP A 291 -3.90 6.22 -7.26
N SER A 292 -4.74 5.22 -7.57
CA SER A 292 -5.59 5.24 -8.76
C SER A 292 -6.58 6.41 -8.71
N THR A 293 -7.23 6.59 -7.56
CA THR A 293 -8.22 7.65 -7.32
C THR A 293 -7.60 9.04 -7.45
N LEU A 294 -6.48 9.26 -6.78
CA LEU A 294 -5.70 10.48 -6.90
C LEU A 294 -5.31 10.74 -8.36
N THR A 295 -4.82 9.71 -9.06
CA THR A 295 -4.35 9.85 -10.45
C THR A 295 -5.49 10.25 -11.39
N TRP A 296 -6.65 9.59 -11.35
CA TRP A 296 -7.73 9.92 -12.30
C TRP A 296 -8.41 11.25 -11.97
N GLN A 297 -8.35 11.75 -10.73
CA GLN A 297 -8.95 13.03 -10.34
C GLN A 297 -8.01 14.22 -10.49
N THR A 298 -6.69 14.01 -10.32
CA THR A 298 -5.70 15.10 -10.23
C THR A 298 -4.61 15.03 -11.29
N GLY A 299 -4.47 13.89 -11.97
CA GLY A 299 -3.33 13.58 -12.83
C GLY A 299 -2.14 12.96 -12.09
N TYR A 300 -2.16 12.92 -10.75
CA TYR A 300 -1.01 12.52 -9.94
C TYR A 300 -1.38 11.52 -8.83
N PRO A 301 -0.48 10.57 -8.50
CA PRO A 301 -0.82 9.42 -7.63
C PRO A 301 -0.68 9.64 -6.12
N PHE A 302 0.11 10.61 -5.66
CA PHE A 302 0.36 10.92 -4.24
C PHE A 302 1.03 12.29 -4.14
N ALA A 303 1.31 12.81 -2.93
CA ALA A 303 2.01 14.10 -2.74
C ALA A 303 1.46 15.24 -3.63
N VAL A 304 0.14 15.45 -3.59
CA VAL A 304 -0.56 16.45 -4.39
C VAL A 304 -0.88 17.65 -3.54
N ASN A 305 -0.52 18.85 -3.99
CA ASN A 305 -0.82 20.11 -3.31
C ASN A 305 -1.80 20.95 -4.14
N PHE A 306 -2.83 21.50 -3.48
CA PHE A 306 -3.87 22.32 -4.11
C PHE A 306 -3.77 23.81 -3.77
N ALA A 307 -2.72 24.27 -3.07
CA ALA A 307 -2.64 25.64 -2.53
C ALA A 307 -2.67 26.74 -3.61
N ARG A 308 -2.38 26.40 -4.87
CA ARG A 308 -2.47 27.32 -6.01
C ARG A 308 -3.83 27.31 -6.73
N GLY A 309 -4.82 26.58 -6.21
CA GLY A 309 -6.12 26.39 -6.83
C GLY A 309 -6.15 25.38 -7.99
N TYR A 310 -5.07 24.60 -8.15
CA TYR A 310 -4.97 23.48 -9.09
C TYR A 310 -3.92 22.48 -8.58
N PRO A 311 -3.98 21.20 -8.98
CA PRO A 311 -3.08 20.18 -8.44
C PRO A 311 -1.63 20.39 -8.90
N GLN A 312 -0.71 20.41 -7.95
CA GLN A 312 0.73 20.33 -8.16
C GLN A 312 1.28 19.04 -7.53
N TYR A 313 2.29 18.45 -8.17
CA TYR A 313 2.88 17.19 -7.75
C TYR A 313 4.39 17.32 -7.66
N ASN A 314 4.92 17.11 -6.46
CA ASN A 314 6.36 17.11 -6.24
C ASN A 314 6.74 16.27 -5.00
N PRO A 315 6.93 14.95 -5.14
CA PRO A 315 7.44 14.11 -4.06
C PRO A 315 8.80 14.59 -3.54
N GLY A 316 8.94 14.76 -2.23
CA GLY A 316 10.08 15.44 -1.59
C GLY A 316 9.70 16.85 -1.09
N GLU A 317 8.79 17.50 -1.81
CA GLU A 317 8.19 18.77 -1.38
C GLU A 317 6.85 18.50 -0.70
N PHE A 318 5.92 17.80 -1.34
CA PHE A 318 4.53 17.66 -0.85
C PHE A 318 4.21 16.30 -0.21
N THR A 319 5.21 15.49 0.17
CA THR A 319 4.90 14.26 0.93
C THR A 319 4.58 14.59 2.38
N ALA A 320 3.74 13.78 3.02
CA ALA A 320 3.33 13.99 4.41
C ALA A 320 4.52 14.07 5.37
N VAL A 321 5.53 13.20 5.22
CA VAL A 321 6.72 13.22 6.08
C VAL A 321 7.50 14.53 5.90
N ASP A 322 7.63 15.00 4.66
CA ASP A 322 8.39 16.20 4.31
C ASP A 322 7.72 17.47 4.87
N VAL A 323 6.42 17.67 4.61
CA VAL A 323 5.69 18.86 5.09
C VAL A 323 5.56 18.90 6.62
N LEU A 324 5.47 17.74 7.28
CA LEU A 324 5.47 17.64 8.74
C LEU A 324 6.85 17.92 9.32
N ALA A 325 7.91 17.32 8.74
CA ALA A 325 9.27 17.49 9.25
C ALA A 325 9.77 18.93 9.14
N ARG A 326 9.37 19.65 8.08
CA ARG A 326 9.68 21.08 7.89
C ARG A 326 8.75 22.02 8.67
N GLY A 327 7.71 21.49 9.31
CA GLY A 327 6.76 22.28 10.09
C GLY A 327 5.82 23.15 9.25
N GLU A 328 5.68 22.83 7.96
CA GLU A 328 4.82 23.55 7.01
C GLU A 328 3.35 23.26 7.29
N ALA A 329 3.01 21.99 7.55
CA ALA A 329 1.66 21.62 7.95
C ALA A 329 1.32 22.18 9.33
N ASP A 330 0.20 22.89 9.42
CA ASP A 330 -0.32 23.54 10.62
C ASP A 330 -1.64 22.94 11.13
N ALA A 331 -2.27 22.05 10.36
CA ALA A 331 -3.31 21.11 10.79
C ALA A 331 -3.21 19.81 9.98
N ALA A 332 -3.74 18.70 10.51
CA ALA A 332 -3.73 17.41 9.81
C ALA A 332 -5.07 16.66 9.95
N LEU A 333 -5.54 16.09 8.84
CA LEU A 333 -6.62 15.10 8.77
C LEU A 333 -6.02 13.74 8.39
N ILE A 334 -6.05 12.80 9.32
CA ILE A 334 -5.53 11.45 9.13
C ILE A 334 -6.70 10.49 8.92
N ILE A 335 -6.68 9.75 7.81
CA ILE A 335 -7.78 8.86 7.40
C ILE A 335 -7.26 7.44 7.26
N ALA A 336 -7.77 6.53 8.08
CA ALA A 336 -7.47 5.10 8.06
C ALA A 336 -5.96 4.78 8.05
N SER A 337 -5.21 5.46 8.93
CA SER A 337 -3.75 5.36 9.07
C SER A 337 -3.30 5.75 10.48
N ASP A 338 -2.10 5.29 10.86
CA ASP A 338 -1.50 5.55 12.17
C ASP A 338 -0.07 6.12 12.03
N PRO A 339 0.11 7.34 11.47
CA PRO A 339 1.41 7.95 11.24
C PRO A 339 2.22 8.19 12.52
N VAL A 340 1.62 8.40 13.69
CA VAL A 340 2.40 8.53 14.94
C VAL A 340 3.20 7.26 15.25
N ALA A 341 2.64 6.09 14.96
CA ALA A 341 3.34 4.82 15.11
C ALA A 341 4.37 4.53 14.00
N HIS A 342 4.14 5.06 12.79
CA HIS A 342 4.84 4.59 11.58
C HIS A 342 5.71 5.63 10.88
N PHE A 343 5.64 6.90 11.26
CA PHE A 343 6.50 7.96 10.70
C PHE A 343 7.83 8.09 11.44
N PRO A 344 8.86 8.64 10.78
CA PRO A 344 10.07 9.08 11.46
C PRO A 344 9.75 10.06 12.59
N ARG A 345 10.55 10.00 13.66
CA ARG A 345 10.32 10.73 14.92
C ARG A 345 9.93 12.20 14.74
N GLN A 346 10.63 12.93 13.86
CA GLN A 346 10.38 14.37 13.65
C GLN A 346 8.97 14.64 13.11
N ALA A 347 8.54 13.90 12.09
CA ALA A 347 7.21 14.04 11.51
C ALA A 347 6.12 13.57 12.49
N ALA A 348 6.34 12.46 13.19
CA ALA A 348 5.41 11.96 14.21
C ALA A 348 5.23 12.97 15.37
N GLN A 349 6.30 13.60 15.83
CA GLN A 349 6.24 14.63 16.88
C GLN A 349 5.45 15.87 16.45
N ARG A 350 5.56 16.27 15.17
CA ARG A 350 4.81 17.42 14.65
C ARG A 350 3.29 17.20 14.77
N LEU A 351 2.79 15.99 14.52
CA LEU A 351 1.36 15.66 14.62
C LEU A 351 0.80 15.87 16.04
N SER A 352 1.61 15.72 17.08
CA SER A 352 1.20 16.02 18.47
C SER A 352 1.23 17.51 18.82
N GLN A 353 1.84 18.34 17.98
CA GLN A 353 2.00 19.79 18.21
C GLN A 353 0.99 20.64 17.44
N ILE A 354 0.37 20.07 16.40
CA ILE A 354 -0.66 20.72 15.58
C ILE A 354 -2.03 20.09 15.85
N PRO A 355 -3.13 20.80 15.55
CA PRO A 355 -4.46 20.22 15.56
C PRO A 355 -4.54 19.04 14.58
N THR A 356 -4.67 17.83 15.12
CA THR A 356 -4.80 16.60 14.34
C THR A 356 -6.22 16.04 14.49
N ILE A 357 -6.86 15.72 13.37
CA ILE A 357 -8.15 15.05 13.25
C ILE A 357 -7.90 13.63 12.75
N VAL A 358 -8.56 12.63 13.31
CA VAL A 358 -8.41 11.22 12.92
C VAL A 358 -9.76 10.61 12.59
N LEU A 359 -9.86 9.98 11.41
CA LEU A 359 -10.92 9.06 11.04
C LEU A 359 -10.33 7.65 11.09
N ASP A 360 -10.68 6.90 12.12
CA ASP A 360 -10.23 5.52 12.28
C ASP A 360 -11.25 4.73 13.11
N PRO A 361 -11.50 3.45 12.81
CA PRO A 361 -12.37 2.60 13.62
C PRO A 361 -11.84 2.34 15.03
N GLU A 362 -10.53 2.46 15.28
CA GLU A 362 -9.89 2.06 16.53
C GLU A 362 -9.08 3.21 17.17
N ILE A 363 -8.87 3.13 18.48
CA ILE A 363 -8.00 4.08 19.19
C ILE A 363 -6.54 3.62 19.04
N ASN A 364 -5.90 4.08 17.96
CA ASN A 364 -4.48 3.87 17.67
C ASN A 364 -3.57 4.98 18.27
N LEU A 365 -2.25 4.94 18.05
CA LEU A 365 -1.34 5.96 18.65
C LEU A 365 -1.60 7.37 18.11
N THR A 366 -2.01 7.49 16.85
CA THR A 366 -2.39 8.78 16.25
C THR A 366 -3.69 9.30 16.87
N ALA A 367 -4.68 8.45 17.09
CA ALA A 367 -5.94 8.82 17.77
C ALA A 367 -5.71 9.32 19.21
N GLN A 368 -4.71 8.78 19.92
CA GLN A 368 -4.39 9.20 21.29
C GLN A 368 -3.87 10.63 21.41
N VAL A 369 -3.26 11.16 20.35
CA VAL A 369 -2.76 12.55 20.30
C VAL A 369 -3.65 13.48 19.49
N ALA A 370 -4.76 12.97 18.96
CA ALA A 370 -5.68 13.73 18.12
C ALA A 370 -6.50 14.73 18.94
N ARG A 371 -6.73 15.91 18.37
CA ARG A 371 -7.69 16.89 18.87
C ARG A 371 -9.12 16.46 18.58
N VAL A 372 -9.37 15.84 17.42
CA VAL A 372 -10.69 15.28 17.08
C VAL A 372 -10.52 13.83 16.64
N MET A 373 -11.28 12.92 17.24
CA MET A 373 -11.33 11.51 16.86
C MET A 373 -12.75 11.17 16.39
N LEU A 374 -12.86 10.67 15.16
CA LEU A 374 -14.10 10.32 14.48
C LEU A 374 -14.12 8.80 14.23
N PRO A 375 -14.81 8.01 15.06
CA PRO A 375 -14.84 6.55 14.95
C PRO A 375 -15.74 6.12 13.79
N THR A 376 -15.13 5.60 12.72
CA THR A 376 -15.84 5.21 11.48
C THR A 376 -16.06 3.70 11.36
N ALA A 377 -16.89 3.31 10.40
CA ALA A 377 -17.14 1.92 10.04
C ALA A 377 -15.95 1.31 9.26
N ILE A 378 -15.77 0.00 9.39
CA ILE A 378 -14.66 -0.72 8.77
C ILE A 378 -15.09 -1.22 7.39
N TYR A 379 -14.53 -0.66 6.33
CA TYR A 379 -14.76 -1.14 4.96
C TYR A 379 -14.34 -2.60 4.79
N GLY A 380 -15.20 -3.41 4.14
CA GLY A 380 -15.02 -4.86 4.01
C GLY A 380 -15.45 -5.66 5.23
N VAL A 381 -15.86 -5.01 6.32
CA VAL A 381 -16.43 -5.65 7.52
C VAL A 381 -17.83 -5.12 7.81
N SER A 382 -17.96 -3.85 8.21
CA SER A 382 -19.24 -3.20 8.52
C SER A 382 -19.67 -2.14 7.50
N ALA A 383 -18.85 -1.89 6.47
CA ALA A 383 -19.18 -1.06 5.33
C ALA A 383 -18.80 -1.74 4.00
N ALA A 384 -19.57 -1.48 2.95
CA ALA A 384 -19.24 -1.88 1.59
C ALA A 384 -18.48 -0.74 0.88
N GLY A 385 -17.75 -1.04 -0.18
CA GLY A 385 -16.99 -0.05 -0.96
C GLY A 385 -16.10 -0.71 -2.00
N THR A 386 -15.22 0.05 -2.63
CA THR A 386 -14.31 -0.48 -3.68
C THR A 386 -12.86 -0.42 -3.23
N ALA A 387 -12.13 -1.53 -3.37
CA ALA A 387 -10.68 -1.58 -3.16
C ALA A 387 -9.92 -2.17 -4.36
N TYR A 388 -8.70 -1.70 -4.61
CA TYR A 388 -7.83 -2.18 -5.68
C TYR A 388 -6.70 -3.03 -5.11
N ARG A 389 -6.53 -4.22 -5.69
CA ARG A 389 -5.46 -5.14 -5.31
C ARG A 389 -4.12 -4.65 -5.84
N MET A 390 -3.01 -5.23 -5.38
CA MET A 390 -1.65 -4.84 -5.81
C MET A 390 -1.42 -4.88 -7.33
N ASP A 391 -2.23 -5.65 -8.07
CA ASP A 391 -2.23 -5.75 -9.52
C ASP A 391 -3.28 -4.84 -10.20
N ASN A 392 -3.77 -3.82 -9.47
CA ASN A 392 -4.77 -2.85 -9.89
C ASN A 392 -6.14 -3.44 -10.29
N VAL A 393 -6.45 -4.68 -9.91
CA VAL A 393 -7.79 -5.25 -10.10
C VAL A 393 -8.75 -4.66 -9.04
N PRO A 394 -9.83 -3.96 -9.42
CA PRO A 394 -10.83 -3.47 -8.48
C PRO A 394 -11.72 -4.62 -7.99
N LEU A 395 -11.97 -4.65 -6.68
CA LEU A 395 -12.77 -5.67 -6.00
C LEU A 395 -13.80 -5.00 -5.08
N PRO A 396 -15.08 -5.40 -5.16
CA PRO A 396 -16.11 -4.88 -4.26
C PRO A 396 -15.96 -5.48 -2.86
N LEU A 397 -15.79 -4.62 -1.88
CA LEU A 397 -15.83 -4.95 -0.46
C LEU A 397 -17.27 -5.16 -0.01
N LYS A 398 -17.51 -6.22 0.76
CA LYS A 398 -18.84 -6.56 1.29
C LYS A 398 -19.01 -6.03 2.71
N LYS A 399 -20.21 -5.58 3.02
CA LYS A 399 -20.68 -5.44 4.40
C LYS A 399 -21.10 -6.82 4.91
N VAL A 400 -20.41 -7.35 5.91
CA VAL A 400 -20.68 -8.68 6.49
C VAL A 400 -21.44 -8.59 7.81
N VAL A 401 -21.38 -7.46 8.51
CA VAL A 401 -22.13 -7.19 9.74
C VAL A 401 -22.65 -5.75 9.75
N GLU A 402 -23.70 -5.51 10.53
CA GLU A 402 -24.25 -4.17 10.74
C GLU A 402 -23.39 -3.36 11.72
N SER A 403 -23.37 -2.04 11.53
CA SER A 403 -22.75 -1.09 12.45
C SER A 403 -23.49 0.25 12.38
N PRO A 404 -23.73 0.92 13.52
CA PRO A 404 -24.30 2.27 13.54
C PRO A 404 -23.25 3.35 13.27
N ARG A 405 -21.95 3.00 13.15
CA ARG A 405 -20.90 3.97 12.84
C ARG A 405 -21.05 4.44 11.39
N PRO A 406 -20.89 5.76 11.12
CA PRO A 406 -20.86 6.25 9.76
C PRO A 406 -19.60 5.76 9.02
N THR A 407 -19.67 5.69 7.70
CA THR A 407 -18.49 5.41 6.87
C THR A 407 -17.58 6.64 6.79
N ASP A 408 -16.31 6.43 6.41
CA ASP A 408 -15.40 7.56 6.15
C ASP A 408 -15.97 8.51 5.08
N GLU A 409 -16.61 7.95 4.04
CA GLU A 409 -17.28 8.73 2.99
C GLU A 409 -18.37 9.66 3.56
N GLN A 410 -19.24 9.14 4.43
CA GLN A 410 -20.31 9.93 5.05
C GLN A 410 -19.75 11.06 5.93
N VAL A 411 -18.72 10.75 6.73
CA VAL A 411 -18.07 11.74 7.59
C VAL A 411 -17.41 12.84 6.76
N LEU A 412 -16.69 12.47 5.69
CA LEU A 412 -16.05 13.42 4.79
C LEU A 412 -17.08 14.29 4.07
N ASP A 413 -18.24 13.73 3.68
CA ASP A 413 -19.34 14.51 3.12
C ASP A 413 -19.88 15.56 4.09
N TRP A 414 -20.10 15.19 5.36
CA TRP A 414 -20.52 16.15 6.38
C TRP A 414 -19.48 17.25 6.61
N MET A 415 -18.19 16.90 6.60
CA MET A 415 -17.10 17.87 6.71
C MET A 415 -17.06 18.82 5.52
N ILE A 416 -17.18 18.32 4.28
CA ILE A 416 -17.19 19.14 3.07
C ILE A 416 -18.34 20.15 3.12
N GLU A 417 -19.56 19.71 3.44
CA GLU A 417 -20.70 20.62 3.54
C GLU A 417 -20.49 21.65 4.66
N ARG A 418 -19.92 21.26 5.79
CA ARG A 418 -19.62 22.20 6.87
C ARG A 418 -18.57 23.23 6.47
N VAL A 419 -17.48 22.82 5.83
CA VAL A 419 -16.43 23.74 5.33
C VAL A 419 -17.02 24.75 4.35
N LYS A 420 -17.87 24.32 3.39
CA LYS A 420 -18.56 25.25 2.47
C LYS A 420 -19.38 26.30 3.21
N THR A 421 -20.06 25.94 4.30
CA THR A 421 -20.82 26.91 5.12
C THR A 421 -19.94 27.83 5.97
N CYS A 422 -18.68 27.49 6.20
CA CYS A 422 -17.70 28.37 6.86
C CYS A 422 -17.07 29.37 5.87
N LEU A 423 -17.03 29.02 4.57
CA LEU A 423 -16.50 29.85 3.49
C LEU A 423 -17.52 30.86 2.93
N ALA A 424 -18.81 30.58 3.08
CA ALA A 424 -19.92 31.46 2.70
C ALA A 424 -20.16 32.54 3.76
#